data_AF-A0A975PAX3-F1
#
_entry.id   AF-A0A975PAX3-F1
#
_cell.length_a   1.000
_cell.length_b   1.000
_cell.length_c   1.000
_cell.angle_alpha   90.00
_cell.angle_beta   90.00
_cell.angle_gamma   90.00
#
_symmetry.space_group_name_H-M   'P 1'
#
loop_
_entity.id
_entity.type
_entity.pdbx_description
1 polymer ?
#
loop_
_entity_poly.entity_id
_entity_poly.type
_entity_poly.pdbx_seq_one_letter_code
_entity_poly.pdbx_strand_id
1 'polypeptide(L)'
;MTKGTTGMQALLTAQFDTTAALSALTGEYHRLLQHCAAAAFARQMAESGPSAALAEAEVEEARVAALAEACALRIAELEQRLGAVSRDLETLL
;
A
#
# COMPACT_ATOMS: atom_id res chain seq x y z
N MET A 1 -15.32 -36.05 -9.84
CA MET A 1 -13.96 -35.48 -9.67
C MET A 1 -13.88 -33.98 -10.02
N THR A 2 -14.99 -33.25 -10.17
CA THR A 2 -15.00 -31.84 -10.62
C THR A 2 -14.95 -30.80 -9.50
N LYS A 3 -15.23 -31.18 -8.24
CA LYS A 3 -15.24 -30.23 -7.11
C LYS A 3 -13.85 -29.72 -6.73
N GLY A 4 -12.80 -30.53 -6.89
CA GLY A 4 -11.41 -30.13 -6.57
C GLY A 4 -10.83 -29.12 -7.56
N THR A 5 -11.16 -29.25 -8.85
CA THR A 5 -10.68 -28.36 -9.91
C THR A 5 -11.28 -26.97 -9.84
N THR A 6 -12.57 -26.83 -9.49
CA THR A 6 -13.22 -25.52 -9.29
C THR A 6 -12.65 -24.79 -8.07
N GLY A 7 -12.33 -25.49 -6.98
CA GLY A 7 -11.71 -24.90 -5.80
C GLY A 7 -10.29 -24.38 -6.06
N MET A 8 -9.47 -25.18 -6.74
CA MET A 8 -8.10 -24.78 -7.10
C MET A 8 -8.07 -23.57 -8.05
N GLN A 9 -8.95 -23.56 -9.06
CA GLN A 9 -9.06 -22.42 -9.99
C GLN A 9 -9.45 -21.13 -9.27
N ALA A 10 -10.41 -21.19 -8.33
CA ALA A 10 -10.83 -20.02 -7.56
C ALA A 10 -9.69 -19.47 -6.68
N LEU A 11 -8.90 -20.36 -6.06
CA LEU A 11 -7.74 -19.96 -5.25
C LEU A 11 -6.63 -19.34 -6.10
N LEU A 12 -6.35 -19.89 -7.29
CA LEU A 12 -5.39 -19.30 -8.22
C LEU A 12 -5.84 -17.91 -8.68
N THR A 13 -7.12 -17.73 -9.03
CA THR A 13 -7.68 -16.40 -9.36
C THR A 13 -7.49 -15.43 -8.20
N ALA A 14 -7.83 -15.83 -6.97
CA ALA A 14 -7.63 -15.00 -5.79
C ALA A 14 -6.16 -14.64 -5.54
N GLN A 15 -5.23 -15.57 -5.81
CA GLN A 15 -3.79 -15.34 -5.70
C GLN A 15 -3.32 -14.29 -6.73
N PHE A 16 -3.74 -14.42 -7.99
CA PHE A 16 -3.39 -13.46 -9.05
C PHE A 16 -3.97 -12.08 -8.77
N ASP A 17 -5.23 -11.98 -8.38
CA ASP A 17 -5.89 -10.71 -8.06
C ASP A 17 -5.19 -10.01 -6.88
N THR A 18 -4.85 -10.77 -5.83
CA THR A 18 -4.15 -10.24 -4.65
C THR A 18 -2.74 -9.75 -5.03
N THR A 19 -2.02 -10.51 -5.88
CA THR A 19 -0.68 -10.14 -6.35
C THR A 19 -0.72 -8.89 -7.22
N ALA A 20 -1.70 -8.78 -8.12
CA ALA A 20 -1.89 -7.60 -8.96
C ALA A 20 -2.18 -6.36 -8.11
N ALA A 21 -3.04 -6.48 -7.10
CA ALA A 21 -3.33 -5.40 -6.16
C ALA A 21 -2.09 -4.98 -5.35
N LEU A 22 -1.29 -5.94 -4.86
CA LEU A 22 -0.03 -5.67 -4.16
C LEU A 22 0.95 -4.91 -5.06
N SER A 23 1.11 -5.33 -6.31
CA SER A 23 1.99 -4.64 -7.28
C SER A 23 1.58 -3.19 -7.48
N ALA A 24 0.28 -2.92 -7.68
CA ALA A 24 -0.25 -1.57 -7.84
C ALA A 24 -0.01 -0.71 -6.58
N LEU A 25 -0.34 -1.24 -5.40
CA LEU A 25 -0.18 -0.51 -4.14
C LEU A 25 1.28 -0.27 -3.78
N THR A 26 2.19 -1.19 -4.12
CA THR A 26 3.62 -0.98 -3.90
C THR A 26 4.13 0.20 -4.72
N GLY A 27 3.72 0.32 -5.99
CA GLY A 27 4.04 1.48 -6.82
C GLY A 27 3.48 2.78 -6.24
N GLU A 28 2.24 2.75 -5.76
CA GLU A 28 1.61 3.92 -5.13
C GLU A 28 2.29 4.32 -3.82
N TYR A 29 2.65 3.35 -2.98
CA TYR A 29 3.36 3.59 -1.74
C TYR A 29 4.69 4.30 -1.97
N HIS A 30 5.46 3.90 -2.99
CA HIS A 30 6.71 4.59 -3.34
C HIS A 30 6.47 6.05 -3.76
N ARG A 31 5.39 6.35 -4.49
CA ARG A 31 5.03 7.73 -4.84
C ARG A 31 4.67 8.53 -3.59
N LEU A 32 3.90 7.94 -2.67
CA LEU A 32 3.54 8.57 -1.41
C LEU A 32 4.79 8.86 -0.56
N LEU A 33 5.75 7.95 -0.50
CA LEU A 33 7.02 8.20 0.20
C LEU A 33 7.83 9.35 -0.44
N GLN A 34 7.87 9.43 -1.77
CA GLN A 34 8.50 10.55 -2.47
C GLN A 34 7.79 11.87 -2.15
N HIS A 35 6.45 11.86 -2.09
CA HIS A 35 5.67 13.03 -1.71
C HIS A 35 5.87 13.41 -0.25
N CYS A 36 5.97 12.44 0.68
CA CYS A 36 6.32 12.72 2.09
C CYS A 36 7.66 13.44 2.18
N ALA A 37 8.68 12.95 1.47
CA ALA A 37 9.99 13.58 1.45
C ALA A 37 9.95 15.01 0.89
N ALA A 38 9.18 15.23 -0.18
CA ALA A 38 8.99 16.55 -0.76
C ALA A 38 8.24 17.52 0.18
N ALA A 39 7.20 17.04 0.87
CA ALA A 39 6.42 17.83 1.82
C ALA A 39 7.26 18.21 3.05
N ALA A 40 8.03 17.26 3.60
CA ALA A 40 8.95 17.53 4.71
C ALA A 40 10.03 18.55 4.32
N PHE A 41 10.56 18.45 3.09
CA PHE A 41 11.50 19.45 2.57
C PHE A 41 10.86 20.83 2.43
N ALA A 42 9.63 20.91 1.90
CA ALA A 42 8.90 22.17 1.78
C ALA A 42 8.65 22.80 3.15
N ARG A 43 8.29 22.01 4.17
CA ARG A 43 8.14 22.47 5.55
C ARG A 43 9.45 23.07 6.08
N GLN A 44 10.57 22.37 5.93
CA GLN A 44 11.89 22.86 6.34
C GLN A 44 12.25 24.20 5.68
N MET A 45 11.98 24.35 4.38
CA MET A 45 12.22 25.61 3.66
C MET A 45 11.32 26.75 4.16
N ALA A 46 10.11 26.43 4.65
CA ALA A 46 9.15 27.40 5.17
C ALA A 46 9.44 27.84 6.62
N GLU A 47 10.32 27.15 7.37
CA GLU A 47 10.65 27.48 8.77
C GLU A 47 11.23 28.90 8.93
N SER A 48 11.93 29.40 7.91
CA SER A 48 12.47 30.76 7.89
C SER A 48 11.54 31.78 7.20
N GLY A 49 10.37 31.34 6.75
CA GLY A 49 9.43 32.10 5.94
C GLY A 49 8.18 32.58 6.70
N PRO A 50 7.14 33.03 5.97
CA PRO A 50 5.88 33.45 6.58
C PRO A 50 5.19 32.30 7.32
N SER A 51 4.63 32.59 8.50
CA SER A 51 3.96 31.58 9.35
C SER A 51 2.82 30.83 8.64
N ALA A 52 2.10 31.47 7.72
CA ALA A 52 1.05 30.81 6.93
C ALA A 52 1.61 29.71 6.02
N ALA A 53 2.76 29.94 5.38
CA ALA A 53 3.39 28.95 4.50
C ALA A 53 3.91 27.74 5.28
N LEU A 54 4.40 27.96 6.51
CA LEU A 54 4.79 26.88 7.41
C LEU A 54 3.58 26.02 7.81
N ALA A 55 2.47 26.65 8.20
CA ALA A 55 1.26 25.93 8.60
C ALA A 55 0.66 25.10 7.44
N GLU A 56 0.66 25.63 6.21
CA GLU A 56 0.22 24.89 5.03
C GLU A 56 1.12 23.68 4.75
N ALA A 57 2.44 23.84 4.87
CA ALA A 57 3.40 22.76 4.66
C ALA A 57 3.29 21.66 5.74
N GLU A 58 3.04 22.03 7.01
CA GLU A 58 2.77 21.08 8.10
C GLU A 58 1.52 20.23 7.86
N VAL A 59 0.44 20.88 7.41
CA VAL A 59 -0.81 20.16 7.07
C VAL A 59 -0.60 19.18 5.93
N GLU A 60 0.12 19.60 4.89
CA GLU A 60 0.39 18.74 3.74
C GLU A 60 1.32 17.57 4.11
N GLU A 61 2.38 17.80 4.90
CA GLU A 61 3.26 16.74 5.41
C GLU A 61 2.46 15.69 6.21
N ALA A 62 1.63 16.15 7.15
CA ALA A 62 0.79 15.26 7.95
C ALA A 62 -0.20 14.46 7.08
N ARG A 63 -0.81 15.11 6.09
CA ARG A 63 -1.78 14.47 5.19
C ARG A 63 -1.13 13.37 4.34
N VAL A 64 0.02 13.65 3.72
CA VAL A 64 0.69 12.66 2.88
C VAL A 64 1.27 11.51 3.73
N ALA A 65 1.78 11.81 4.93
CA ALA A 65 2.22 10.77 5.86
C ALA A 65 1.09 9.81 6.25
N ALA A 66 -0.11 10.34 6.58
CA ALA A 66 -1.26 9.51 6.90
C ALA A 66 -1.71 8.63 5.72
N LEU A 67 -1.63 9.14 4.49
CA LEU A 67 -1.92 8.35 3.29
C LEU A 67 -0.89 7.24 3.06
N ALA A 68 0.40 7.53 3.26
CA ALA A 68 1.47 6.53 3.16
C ALA A 68 1.27 5.42 4.19
N GLU A 69 0.94 5.76 5.43
CA GLU A 69 0.65 4.79 6.50
C GLU A 69 -0.57 3.92 6.17
N ALA A 70 -1.67 4.52 5.71
CA ALA A 70 -2.85 3.77 5.28
C ALA A 70 -2.54 2.82 4.10
N CYS A 71 -1.70 3.25 3.16
CA CYS A 71 -1.25 2.41 2.05
C CYS A 71 -0.41 1.22 2.55
N ALA A 72 0.51 1.46 3.48
CA ALA A 72 1.33 0.42 4.09
C ALA A 72 0.50 -0.62 4.84
N LEU A 73 -0.50 -0.18 5.62
CA LEU A 73 -1.45 -1.07 6.28
C LEU A 73 -2.19 -1.95 5.28
N ARG A 74 -2.65 -1.37 4.16
CA ARG A 74 -3.34 -2.12 3.12
C ARG A 74 -2.43 -3.15 2.42
N ILE A 75 -1.17 -2.82 2.21
CA ILE A 75 -0.17 -3.77 1.69
C ILE A 75 -0.02 -4.95 2.66
N ALA A 76 0.19 -4.68 3.95
CA ALA A 76 0.35 -5.74 4.96
C ALA A 76 -0.86 -6.69 5.05
N GLU A 77 -2.08 -6.16 4.96
CA GLU A 77 -3.30 -6.97 4.90
C GLU A 77 -3.32 -7.91 3.68
N LEU A 78 -2.94 -7.39 2.51
CA LEU A 78 -2.92 -8.16 1.27
C LEU A 78 -1.80 -9.21 1.27
N GLU A 79 -0.64 -8.92 1.87
CA GLU A 79 0.44 -9.88 2.07
C GLU A 79 0.00 -11.04 2.96
N GLN A 80 -0.71 -10.76 4.06
CA GLN A 80 -1.31 -11.79 4.92
C GLN A 80 -2.31 -12.65 4.14
N ARG A 81 -3.18 -12.02 3.36
CA ARG A 81 -4.16 -12.72 2.51
C ARG A 81 -3.46 -13.60 1.46
N LEU A 82 -2.43 -13.09 0.80
CA LEU A 82 -1.64 -13.85 -0.17
C LEU A 82 -1.01 -15.07 0.48
N GLY A 83 -0.41 -14.91 1.66
CA GLY A 83 0.16 -16.01 2.43
C GLY A 83 -0.86 -17.08 2.82
N ALA A 84 -2.10 -16.68 3.15
CA ALA A 84 -3.18 -17.63 3.42
C ALA A 84 -3.58 -18.42 2.17
N VAL A 85 -3.82 -17.73 1.04
CA VAL A 85 -4.19 -18.37 -0.23
C VAL A 85 -3.09 -19.32 -0.72
N SER A 86 -1.82 -18.95 -0.57
CA SER A 86 -0.69 -19.81 -0.95
C SER A 86 -0.65 -21.10 -0.13
N ARG A 87 -0.91 -21.04 1.19
CA ARG A 87 -1.03 -22.26 2.02
C ARG A 87 -2.21 -23.11 1.60
N ASP A 88 -3.36 -22.50 1.32
CA ASP A 88 -4.53 -23.25 0.84
C ASP A 88 -4.24 -23.96 -0.50
N LEU A 89 -3.52 -23.30 -1.41
CA LEU A 89 -3.07 -23.91 -2.67
C LEU A 89 -2.10 -25.08 -2.44
N GLU A 90 -1.13 -24.94 -1.54
CA GLU A 90 -0.19 -26.01 -1.18
C GLU A 90 -0.90 -27.26 -0.64
N THR A 91 -2.02 -27.10 0.08
CA THR A 91 -2.80 -28.24 0.57
C THR A 91 -3.57 -29.00 -0.52
N LEU A 92 -3.69 -28.41 -1.72
CA LEU A 92 -4.40 -29.00 -2.86
C LEU A 92 -3.46 -29.61 -3.92
N LEU A 93 -2.15 -29.39 -3.80
CA LEU A 93 -1.10 -29.91 -4.68
C LEU A 93 -0.54 -31.24 -4.16
#